data_AF-A0A521MT49-F1
#
_entry.id   AF-A0A521MT49-F1
#
_cell.length_a   1.000
_cell.length_b   1.000
_cell.length_c   1.000
_cell.angle_alpha   90.00
_cell.angle_beta   90.00
_cell.angle_gamma   90.00
#
_symmetry.space_group_name_H-M   'P 1'
#
loop_
_entity.id
_entity.type
_entity.pdbx_description
1 polymer ?
#
loop_
_entity_poly.entity_id
_entity_poly.type
_entity_poly.pdbx_seq_one_letter_code
_entity_poly.pdbx_strand_id
1 'polypeptide(L)'
;MKKLSVGLLLLAAVTVFTYCGSSKQASTSAKTKPVIHYQANIMAIVQANCTPCHFPEKGGRKKPLDTYAAVSSQIDEVIRRIQLMPGQKGFMPDRKPKLADSTILSIMQWKADGLLEK
;
A
#
# COMPACT_ATOMS: atom_id res chain seq x y z
N MET A 1 -59.27 1.62 41.66
CA MET A 1 -60.30 0.55 41.62
C MET A 1 -59.72 -0.58 40.78
N LYS A 2 -59.18 -1.64 41.43
CA LYS A 2 -59.70 -3.02 41.38
C LYS A 2 -60.02 -3.45 39.93
N LYS A 3 -59.40 -4.47 39.33
CA LYS A 3 -59.32 -5.85 39.86
C LYS A 3 -58.12 -6.60 39.26
N LEU A 4 -57.40 -7.31 40.13
CA LEU A 4 -56.56 -8.45 39.78
C LEU A 4 -57.42 -9.59 39.22
N SER A 5 -56.86 -10.40 38.33
CA SER A 5 -57.28 -11.79 38.16
C SER A 5 -56.07 -12.64 37.80
N VAL A 6 -55.63 -13.36 38.83
CA VAL A 6 -54.66 -14.45 38.87
C VAL A 6 -55.29 -15.71 38.26
N GLY A 7 -54.50 -16.51 37.55
CA GLY A 7 -54.84 -17.85 37.08
C GLY A 7 -53.87 -18.28 35.98
N LEU A 8 -52.63 -18.65 36.32
CA LEU A 8 -52.22 -20.04 36.59
C LEU A 8 -52.68 -21.02 35.50
N LEU A 9 -51.84 -21.23 34.48
CA LEU A 9 -51.68 -22.56 33.91
C LEU A 9 -50.24 -22.76 33.43
N LEU A 10 -49.54 -23.61 34.17
CA LEU A 10 -48.37 -24.38 33.79
C LEU A 10 -48.52 -24.97 32.38
N LEU A 11 -47.54 -24.76 31.49
CA LEU A 11 -46.85 -25.85 30.80
C LEU A 11 -45.74 -25.32 29.87
N ALA A 12 -44.57 -25.95 29.99
CA ALA A 12 -43.62 -26.24 28.91
C ALA A 12 -43.02 -25.05 28.12
N ALA A 13 -41.73 -24.93 27.87
CA ALA A 13 -40.60 -25.82 28.06
C ALA A 13 -39.38 -24.91 28.07
N VAL A 14 -38.50 -25.15 29.03
CA VAL A 14 -37.16 -24.59 29.07
C VAL A 14 -36.37 -25.25 27.94
N THR A 15 -36.41 -24.66 26.73
CA THR A 15 -35.48 -25.01 25.66
C THR A 15 -34.24 -24.16 25.81
N VAL A 16 -33.31 -24.69 26.60
CA VAL A 16 -31.90 -24.31 26.61
C VAL A 16 -31.35 -24.59 25.21
N PHE A 17 -31.44 -23.62 24.30
CA PHE A 17 -30.57 -23.58 23.14
C PHE A 17 -29.25 -22.96 23.57
N THR A 18 -28.39 -23.80 24.13
CA THR A 18 -26.95 -23.62 24.10
C THR A 18 -26.51 -23.59 22.65
N TYR A 19 -26.55 -22.41 22.03
CA TYR A 19 -25.84 -22.19 20.78
C TYR A 19 -24.36 -22.21 21.10
N CYS A 20 -23.79 -23.41 20.97
CA CYS A 20 -22.39 -23.71 21.04
C CYS A 20 -21.66 -22.76 20.09
N GLY A 21 -20.84 -21.87 20.66
CA GLY A 21 -19.93 -21.04 19.92
C GLY A 21 -18.92 -21.93 19.19
N SER A 22 -19.22 -22.28 17.94
CA SER A 22 -18.17 -22.51 16.96
C SER A 22 -17.68 -21.15 16.50
N SER A 23 -16.85 -20.51 17.33
CA SER A 23 -15.82 -19.63 16.82
C SER A 23 -14.95 -20.48 15.90
N LYS A 24 -15.35 -20.61 14.64
CA LYS A 24 -14.40 -20.81 13.55
C LYS A 24 -13.47 -19.62 13.67
N GLN A 25 -12.36 -19.86 14.35
CA GLN A 25 -11.19 -19.03 14.27
C GLN A 25 -10.81 -19.11 12.81
N ALA A 26 -11.32 -18.15 12.03
CA ALA A 26 -10.81 -17.87 10.72
C ALA A 26 -9.35 -17.51 10.98
N SER A 27 -8.48 -18.50 10.81
CA SER A 27 -7.05 -18.31 10.66
C SER A 27 -6.89 -17.40 9.46
N THR A 28 -7.00 -16.10 9.72
CA THR A 28 -6.45 -15.07 8.88
C THR A 28 -4.96 -15.35 8.91
N SER A 29 -4.50 -16.24 8.01
CA SER A 29 -3.11 -16.21 7.58
C SER A 29 -2.92 -14.79 7.09
N ALA A 30 -2.36 -13.94 7.97
CA ALA A 30 -2.00 -12.59 7.63
C ALA A 30 -1.09 -12.74 6.41
N LYS A 31 -1.64 -12.39 5.24
CA LYS A 31 -0.91 -12.50 3.98
C LYS A 31 0.20 -11.48 4.12
N THR A 32 1.37 -11.92 4.56
CA THR A 32 2.53 -11.05 4.77
C THR A 32 2.73 -10.28 3.48
N LYS A 33 2.61 -8.95 3.57
CA LYS A 33 2.80 -8.10 2.41
C LYS A 33 4.22 -8.36 1.88
N PRO A 34 4.40 -8.61 0.57
CA PRO A 34 5.73 -8.82 0.03
C PRO A 34 6.59 -7.58 0.28
N VAL A 35 7.79 -7.81 0.81
CA VAL A 35 8.80 -6.78 1.02
C VAL A 35 9.37 -6.37 -0.35
N ILE A 36 9.56 -5.07 -0.53
CA ILE A 36 10.06 -4.51 -1.78
C ILE A 36 11.57 -4.27 -1.67
N HIS A 37 12.30 -4.71 -2.69
CA HIS A 37 13.76 -4.54 -2.80
C HIS A 37 14.10 -3.76 -4.08
N TYR A 38 15.21 -3.02 -4.06
CA TYR A 38 15.60 -2.19 -5.19
C TYR A 38 15.84 -3.02 -6.45
N GLN A 39 16.67 -4.05 -6.36
CA GLN A 39 17.07 -4.86 -7.52
C GLN A 39 15.89 -5.64 -8.11
N ALA A 40 15.02 -6.18 -7.26
CA ALA A 40 13.88 -6.99 -7.68
C ALA A 40 12.69 -6.17 -8.20
N ASN A 41 12.50 -4.93 -7.70
CA ASN A 41 11.25 -4.20 -7.93
C ASN A 41 11.44 -2.78 -8.45
N ILE A 42 12.38 -2.01 -7.88
CA ILE A 42 12.48 -0.57 -8.15
C ILE A 42 13.37 -0.26 -9.35
N MET A 43 14.43 -1.04 -9.58
CA MET A 43 15.38 -0.81 -10.67
C MET A 43 14.69 -0.73 -12.03
N ALA A 44 13.82 -1.70 -12.35
CA ALA A 44 13.07 -1.72 -13.61
C ALA A 44 12.08 -0.53 -13.72
N ILE A 45 11.44 -0.16 -12.61
CA ILE A 45 10.54 1.00 -12.56
C ILE A 45 11.31 2.28 -12.90
N VAL A 46 12.46 2.50 -12.29
CA VAL A 46 13.27 3.71 -12.49
C VAL A 46 13.83 3.75 -13.91
N GLN A 47 14.32 2.62 -14.44
CA GLN A 47 14.80 2.51 -15.82
C GLN A 47 13.69 2.84 -16.84
N ALA A 48 12.47 2.33 -16.65
CA ALA A 48 11.37 2.54 -17.57
C ALA A 48 10.82 3.98 -17.53
N ASN A 49 10.78 4.60 -16.34
CA ASN A 49 10.02 5.84 -16.13
C ASN A 49 10.87 7.10 -15.98
N CYS A 50 12.15 6.98 -15.62
CA CYS A 50 13.03 8.12 -15.34
C CYS A 50 14.08 8.37 -16.46
N THR A 51 14.23 7.42 -17.38
CA THR A 51 15.06 7.53 -18.59
C THR A 51 14.39 8.45 -19.65
N PRO A 52 15.16 9.24 -20.41
CA PRO A 52 16.61 9.40 -20.35
C PRO A 52 17.07 10.46 -19.35
N CYS A 53 16.16 11.31 -18.86
CA CYS A 53 16.49 12.54 -18.15
C CYS A 53 17.44 12.34 -16.96
N HIS A 54 17.24 11.26 -16.20
CA HIS A 54 18.02 10.93 -15.00
C HIS A 54 19.08 9.83 -15.22
N PHE A 55 19.39 9.50 -16.48
CA PHE A 55 20.35 8.45 -16.85
C PHE A 55 21.47 9.07 -17.71
N PRO A 56 22.62 9.44 -17.10
CA PRO A 56 23.73 10.11 -17.81
C PRO A 56 24.23 9.32 -19.02
N GLU A 57 24.35 8.00 -18.91
CA GLU A 57 24.75 7.09 -20.00
C GLU A 57 23.79 7.12 -21.21
N LYS A 58 22.58 7.66 -21.03
CA LYS A 58 21.57 7.86 -22.08
C LYS A 58 21.43 9.33 -22.49
N GLY A 59 22.42 10.17 -22.17
CA GLY A 59 22.41 11.62 -22.43
C GLY A 59 21.58 12.43 -21.43
N GLY A 60 21.21 11.83 -20.29
CA GLY A 60 20.51 12.51 -19.21
C GLY A 60 21.33 13.63 -18.59
N ARG A 61 20.68 14.76 -18.33
CA ARG A 61 21.30 15.98 -17.75
C ARG A 61 20.71 16.37 -16.39
N LYS A 62 19.76 15.60 -15.87
CA LYS A 62 19.21 15.81 -14.51
C LYS A 62 20.04 15.01 -13.51
N LYS A 63 19.81 15.26 -12.22
CA LYS A 63 20.50 14.53 -11.15
C LYS A 63 20.36 13.01 -11.39
N PRO A 64 21.45 12.24 -11.43
CA PRO A 64 21.39 10.82 -11.76
C PRO A 64 20.47 10.04 -10.81
N LEU A 65 19.73 9.07 -11.34
CA LEU A 65 18.88 8.11 -10.59
C LEU A 65 19.08 6.69 -11.15
N ASP A 66 20.27 6.38 -11.62
CA ASP A 66 20.62 5.16 -12.36
C ASP A 66 21.28 4.07 -11.49
N THR A 67 21.44 4.33 -10.19
CA THR A 67 22.01 3.39 -9.22
C THR A 67 21.16 3.33 -7.96
N TYR A 68 21.28 2.24 -7.18
CA TYR A 68 20.64 2.12 -5.86
C TYR A 68 20.96 3.33 -4.97
N ALA A 69 22.24 3.67 -4.80
CA ALA A 69 22.68 4.76 -3.94
C ALA A 69 22.12 6.13 -4.38
N ALA A 70 22.03 6.37 -5.69
CA ALA A 70 21.48 7.61 -6.22
C ALA A 70 19.96 7.72 -5.97
N VAL A 71 19.22 6.62 -6.14
CA VAL A 71 17.77 6.60 -5.93
C VAL A 71 17.43 6.66 -4.43
N SER A 72 18.10 5.86 -3.59
CA SER A 72 17.84 5.80 -2.15
C SER A 72 18.15 7.12 -1.46
N SER A 73 19.27 7.77 -1.80
CA SER A 73 19.64 9.08 -1.23
C SER A 73 18.69 10.22 -1.64
N GLN A 74 17.90 10.04 -2.69
CA GLN A 74 16.98 11.06 -3.24
C GLN A 74 15.51 10.70 -3.06
N ILE A 75 15.20 9.61 -2.35
CA ILE A 75 13.87 8.98 -2.37
C ILE A 75 12.74 9.93 -1.94
N ASP A 76 12.99 10.81 -0.98
CA ASP A 76 12.00 11.76 -0.50
C ASP A 76 11.61 12.78 -1.56
N GLU A 77 12.60 13.32 -2.27
CA GLU A 77 12.36 14.25 -3.37
C GLU A 77 11.72 13.54 -4.57
N VAL A 78 12.11 12.28 -4.84
CA VAL A 78 11.46 11.46 -5.87
C VAL A 78 9.98 11.30 -5.55
N ILE A 79 9.63 10.83 -4.35
CA ILE A 79 8.24 10.63 -3.92
C ILE A 79 7.45 11.93 -3.99
N ARG A 80 8.00 13.03 -3.47
CA ARG A 80 7.36 14.35 -3.51
C ARG A 80 6.96 14.75 -4.93
N ARG A 81 7.84 14.51 -5.90
CA ARG A 81 7.65 14.98 -7.29
C ARG A 81 6.76 14.09 -8.13
N ILE A 82 6.82 12.78 -7.96
CA ILE A 82 5.99 11.84 -8.74
C ILE A 82 4.52 11.84 -8.29
N GLN A 83 4.25 12.32 -7.07
CA GLN A 83 2.89 12.49 -6.56
C GLN A 83 2.17 13.73 -7.09
N LEU A 84 2.91 14.71 -7.63
CA LEU A 84 2.34 15.93 -8.19
C LEU A 84 1.42 15.61 -9.37
N MET A 85 0.51 16.54 -9.66
CA MET A 85 -0.35 16.48 -10.84
C MET A 85 0.31 17.14 -12.05
N PRO A 86 0.02 16.69 -13.29
CA PRO A 86 0.45 17.37 -14.50
C PRO A 86 0.10 18.87 -14.47
N GLY A 87 1.05 19.71 -14.86
CA GLY A 87 0.93 21.18 -14.81
C GLY A 87 1.42 21.82 -13.51
N GLN A 88 1.62 21.05 -12.44
CA GLN A 88 2.23 21.57 -11.21
C GLN A 88 3.75 21.77 -11.37
N LYS A 89 4.27 22.87 -10.82
CA LYS A 89 5.72 23.16 -10.86
C LYS A 89 6.49 22.02 -10.19
N GLY A 90 7.39 21.40 -10.95
CA GLY A 90 8.24 20.31 -10.46
C GLY A 90 7.66 18.91 -10.64
N PHE A 91 6.47 18.79 -11.23
CA PHE A 91 5.88 17.51 -11.63
C PHE A 91 6.88 16.64 -12.40
N MET A 92 6.90 15.35 -12.08
CA MET A 92 7.72 14.35 -12.76
C MET A 92 6.91 13.08 -13.07
N PRO A 93 7.16 12.43 -14.21
CA PRO A 93 8.17 12.80 -15.21
C PRO A 93 7.72 13.99 -16.06
N ASP A 94 8.64 14.94 -16.29
CA ASP A 94 8.34 16.16 -17.04
C ASP A 94 7.92 15.83 -18.49
N ARG A 95 6.87 16.49 -18.98
CA ARG A 95 6.26 16.28 -20.30
C ARG A 95 5.83 14.83 -20.60
N LYS A 96 5.63 14.00 -19.57
CA LYS A 96 5.02 12.67 -19.70
C LYS A 96 3.71 12.60 -18.90
N PRO A 97 2.84 11.61 -19.18
CA PRO A 97 1.73 11.31 -18.30
C PRO A 97 2.20 11.01 -16.87
N LYS A 98 1.30 11.21 -15.91
CA LYS A 98 1.54 10.79 -14.52
C LYS A 98 1.81 9.28 -14.47
N LEU A 99 2.70 8.88 -13.57
CA LEU A 99 2.94 7.45 -13.32
C LEU A 99 1.66 6.78 -12.84
N ALA A 100 1.51 5.49 -13.13
CA ALA A 100 0.43 4.69 -12.57
C ALA A 100 0.52 4.69 -11.04
N ASP A 101 -0.63 4.74 -10.36
CA ASP A 101 -0.68 4.77 -8.89
C ASP A 101 0.03 3.56 -8.27
N SER A 102 -0.07 2.39 -8.91
CA SER A 102 0.66 1.18 -8.49
C SER A 102 2.18 1.38 -8.49
N THR A 103 2.72 2.09 -9.47
CA THR A 103 4.16 2.40 -9.56
C THR A 103 4.59 3.35 -8.44
N ILE A 104 3.80 4.39 -8.19
CA ILE A 104 4.05 5.34 -7.09
C ILE A 104 4.01 4.61 -5.75
N LEU A 105 3.01 3.75 -5.55
CA LEU A 105 2.86 2.95 -4.33
C LEU A 105 4.02 1.96 -4.13
N SER A 106 4.56 1.34 -5.18
CA SER A 106 5.74 0.47 -5.05
C SER A 106 6.97 1.26 -4.57
N ILE A 107 7.20 2.47 -5.09
CA ILE A 107 8.32 3.33 -4.67
C ILE A 107 8.14 3.78 -3.22
N MET A 108 6.92 4.18 -2.84
CA MET A 108 6.60 4.55 -1.45
C MET A 108 6.76 3.37 -0.50
N GLN A 109 6.33 2.17 -0.92
CA GLN A 109 6.45 0.98 -0.10
C GLN A 109 7.92 0.60 0.09
N TRP A 110 8.75 0.69 -0.94
CA TRP A 110 10.19 0.45 -0.81
C TRP A 110 10.84 1.37 0.22
N LYS A 111 10.44 2.66 0.28
CA LYS A 111 10.85 3.55 1.36
C LYS A 111 10.38 3.06 2.74
N ALA A 112 9.11 2.65 2.85
CA ALA A 112 8.54 2.13 4.09
C ALA A 112 9.22 0.83 4.56
N ASP A 113 9.68 0.00 3.63
CA ASP A 113 10.41 -1.25 3.90
C ASP A 113 11.88 -1.02 4.30
N GLY A 114 12.35 0.23 4.31
CA GLY A 114 13.70 0.58 4.76
C GLY A 114 14.73 0.72 3.63
N LEU A 115 14.28 0.96 2.38
CA LEU A 115 15.15 1.16 1.22
C LEU A 115 16.08 -0.04 0.96
N LEU A 116 15.57 -1.25 1.06
CA LEU A 116 16.38 -2.47 0.93
C LEU A 116 16.93 -2.61 -0.49
N GLU A 117 18.21 -2.92 -0.63
CA GLU A 117 18.84 -3.07 -1.94
C GLU A 117 18.52 -4.43 -2.60
N LYS A 118 18.72 -5.51 -1.84
CA LYS A 118 18.65 -6.92 -2.29
C LYS A 118 17.74 -7.72 -1.40
#